data_AF-A0A941ABG4-F1
#
_entry.id   AF-A0A941ABG4-F1
#
_cell.length_a   1.000
_cell.length_b   1.000
_cell.length_c   1.000
_cell.angle_alpha   90.00
_cell.angle_beta   90.00
_cell.angle_gamma   90.00
#
_symmetry.space_group_name_H-M   'P 1'
#
loop_
_entity.id
_entity.type
_entity.pdbx_description
1 polymer ?
#
loop_
_entity_poly.entity_id
_entity_poly.type
_entity_poly.pdbx_seq_one_letter_code
_entity_poly.pdbx_strand_id
1 'polypeptide(L)' 'MEAQAVFDMLKGKFGDAVVELQGEGFSPAFVVVAPAAVKEVARFLKQDPALAFDSLMCLSGVDYKDR' A
#
# COMPACT_ATOMS: atom_id res chain seq x y z
N MET A 1 13.59 2.45 -2.91
CA MET A 1 13.22 1.60 -1.76
C MET A 1 12.56 0.36 -2.31
N GLU A 2 12.94 -0.84 -1.84
CA GLU A 2 12.37 -2.08 -2.33
C GLU A 2 10.93 -2.26 -1.84
N ALA A 3 10.04 -2.81 -2.68
CA ALA A 3 8.64 -3.01 -2.33
C ALA A 3 8.45 -3.86 -1.06
N GLN A 4 9.33 -4.84 -0.85
CA GLN A 4 9.35 -5.67 0.36
C GLN A 4 9.61 -4.84 1.62
N ALA A 5 10.53 -3.87 1.57
CA ALA A 5 10.84 -3.03 2.73
C ALA A 5 9.65 -2.13 3.11
N VAL A 6 8.93 -1.59 2.12
CA VAL A 6 7.70 -0.81 2.36
C VAL A 6 6.62 -1.71 2.97
N PHE A 7 6.44 -2.92 2.45
CA PHE A 7 5.50 -3.89 2.99
C PHE A 7 5.81 -4.24 4.45
N ASP A 8 7.06 -4.55 4.79
CA ASP A 8 7.44 -4.91 6.16
C ASP A 8 7.22 -3.75 7.14
N MET A 9 7.54 -2.51 6.73
CA MET A 9 7.26 -1.31 7.51
C MET A 9 5.75 -1.13 7.78
N LEU A 10 4.93 -1.28 6.72
CA LEU A 10 3.48 -1.18 6.85
C LEU A 10 2.92 -2.31 7.72
N LYS A 11 3.38 -3.55 7.53
CA LYS A 11 2.93 -4.73 8.28
C LYS A 11 3.27 -4.60 9.76
N GLY A 12 4.46 -4.11 10.10
CA GLY A 12 4.84 -3.85 11.49
C GLY A 12 4.00 -2.77 12.17
N LYS A 13 3.52 -1.76 11.42
CA LYS A 13 2.75 -0.64 11.96
C LYS A 13 1.24 -0.89 12.02
N PHE A 14 0.69 -1.56 11.02
CA PHE A 14 -0.75 -1.71 10.80
C PHE A 14 -1.25 -3.15 10.94
N GLY A 15 -0.35 -4.12 11.15
CA GLY A 15 -0.69 -5.50 11.46
C GLY A 15 -1.58 -6.14 10.38
N ASP A 16 -2.74 -6.65 10.80
CA ASP A 16 -3.66 -7.37 9.91
C ASP A 16 -4.33 -6.48 8.86
N ALA A 17 -4.27 -5.16 9.00
CA ALA A 17 -4.76 -4.25 7.99
C ALA A 17 -3.90 -4.22 6.71
N VAL A 18 -2.67 -4.78 6.75
CA VAL A 18 -1.81 -4.96 5.57
C VAL A 18 -1.88 -6.41 5.16
N VAL A 19 -2.55 -6.69 4.05
CA VAL A 19 -3.02 -8.04 3.70
C VAL A 19 -1.94 -8.80 2.94
N GLU A 20 -1.40 -8.22 1.88
CA GLU A 20 -0.47 -8.90 0.99
C GLU A 20 0.40 -7.91 0.20
N LEU A 21 1.58 -8.38 -0.23
CA LEU A 21 2.40 -7.74 -1.25
C LEU A 21 2.22 -8.51 -2.56
N GLN A 22 1.64 -7.84 -3.55
CA GLN A 22 1.42 -8.39 -4.89
C GLN A 22 2.58 -7.97 -5.80
N GLY A 23 3.48 -8.89 -6.10
CA GLY A 23 4.63 -8.67 -6.98
C GLY A 23 4.76 -9.66 -8.14
N GLU A 24 4.14 -10.84 -8.06
CA GLU A 24 4.21 -11.83 -9.14
C GLU A 24 3.16 -11.49 -10.22
N GLY A 25 3.63 -11.24 -11.46
CA GLY A 25 2.76 -10.86 -12.58
C GLY A 25 2.30 -9.38 -12.58
N PHE A 26 2.68 -8.59 -11.57
CA PHE A 26 2.35 -7.16 -11.48
C PHE A 26 3.60 -6.29 -11.47
N SER A 27 3.68 -5.35 -12.42
CA SER A 27 4.74 -4.35 -12.48
C SER A 27 4.12 -2.96 -12.68
N PRO A 28 4.25 -2.04 -11.72
CA PRO A 28 4.96 -2.17 -10.44
C PRO A 28 4.21 -3.05 -9.42
N ALA A 29 4.93 -3.59 -8.44
CA ALA A 29 4.34 -4.29 -7.31
C ALA A 29 3.50 -3.34 -6.44
N PHE A 30 2.50 -3.86 -5.73
CA PHE A 30 1.62 -3.07 -4.85
C PHE A 30 1.27 -3.81 -3.56
N VAL A 31 0.95 -3.04 -2.52
CA VAL A 31 0.49 -3.55 -1.22
C VAL A 31 -1.03 -3.46 -1.15
N VAL A 32 -1.67 -4.56 -0.77
CA VAL A 32 -3.11 -4.59 -0.50
C VAL A 32 -3.35 -4.32 0.98
N VAL A 33 -4.29 -3.42 1.25
CA VAL A 33 -4.67 -3.03 2.61
C VAL A 33 -6.18 -3.14 2.81
N ALA A 34 -6.60 -3.28 4.07
CA ALA A 34 -8.01 -3.24 4.43
C ALA A 34 -8.64 -1.88 4.07
N PRO A 35 -9.90 -1.83 3.59
CA PRO A 35 -10.54 -0.57 3.18
C PRO A 35 -10.53 0.51 4.26
N ALA A 36 -10.78 0.12 5.52
CA ALA A 36 -10.79 1.05 6.65
C ALA A 36 -9.41 1.68 6.95
N ALA A 37 -8.32 1.05 6.50
CA ALA A 37 -6.95 1.49 6.78
C ALA A 37 -6.38 2.44 5.72
N VAL A 38 -7.02 2.57 4.55
CA VAL A 38 -6.49 3.33 3.39
C VAL A 38 -6.05 4.75 3.79
N LYS A 39 -6.89 5.48 4.52
CA LYS A 39 -6.60 6.86 4.96
C LYS A 39 -5.36 6.94 5.86
N GLU A 40 -5.26 6.02 6.80
CA GLU A 40 -4.20 5.99 7.82
C GLU A 40 -2.87 5.56 7.22
N VAL A 41 -2.89 4.56 6.33
CA VAL A 41 -1.74 4.10 5.56
C VAL A 41 -1.24 5.21 4.63
N ALA A 42 -2.12 5.84 3.85
CA ALA A 42 -1.72 6.93 2.95
C ALA A 42 -1.11 8.12 3.72
N ARG A 43 -1.68 8.46 4.89
CA ARG A 43 -1.13 9.50 5.74
C ARG A 43 0.27 9.14 6.25
N PHE A 44 0.47 7.91 6.69
CA PHE A 44 1.79 7.43 7.13
C PHE A 44 2.82 7.47 5.98
N LEU A 45 2.47 6.94 4.81
CA LEU A 45 3.34 6.95 3.63
C LEU A 45 3.79 8.38 3.25
N LYS A 46 2.89 9.36 3.40
CA LYS A 46 3.19 10.77 3.13
C LYS A 46 4.05 11.42 4.22
N GLN A 47 3.75 11.15 5.49
CA GLN A 47 4.30 11.89 6.63
C GLN A 47 5.58 11.27 7.21
N ASP A 48 5.82 9.98 6.99
CA ASP A 48 7.06 9.35 7.45
C ASP A 48 8.25 9.91 6.64
N PRO A 49 9.24 10.54 7.29
CA PRO A 49 10.36 11.17 6.58
C PRO A 49 11.23 10.19 5.78
N ALA A 50 11.21 8.89 6.11
CA ALA A 50 11.94 7.87 5.36
C ALA A 50 11.22 7.48 4.06
N LEU A 51 9.91 7.73 3.96
CA LEU A 51 9.08 7.38 2.80
C LEU A 51 8.79 8.60 1.92
N ALA A 52 8.25 9.67 2.51
CA ALA A 52 7.93 10.93 1.86
C ALA A 52 7.14 10.79 0.53
N PHE A 53 6.12 9.93 0.49
CA PHE A 53 5.25 9.77 -0.68
C PHE A 53 4.24 10.92 -0.77
N ASP A 54 4.72 12.08 -1.21
CA ASP A 54 3.98 13.35 -1.20
C ASP A 54 3.20 13.64 -2.50
N SER A 55 3.47 12.87 -3.56
CA SER A 55 2.79 12.97 -4.85
C SER A 55 1.85 11.77 -5.10
N LEU A 56 0.56 12.06 -5.25
CA LEU A 56 -0.44 11.06 -5.67
C LEU A 56 -0.48 10.99 -7.19
N MET A 57 0.03 9.89 -7.76
CA MET A 57 0.12 9.71 -9.22
C MET A 57 -1.21 9.33 -9.88
N CYS A 58 -1.98 8.44 -9.25
CA CYS A 58 -3.24 7.94 -9.80
C CYS A 58 -4.16 7.45 -8.66
N LEU A 59 -5.46 7.66 -8.81
CA LEU A 59 -6.51 7.05 -7.99
C LEU A 59 -7.58 6.52 -8.94
N SER A 60 -7.69 5.19 -9.01
CA SER A 60 -8.61 4.49 -9.90
C SER A 60 -9.31 3.35 -9.16
N GLY A 61 -10.37 2.84 -9.77
CA GLY A 61 -11.08 1.64 -9.33
C GLY A 61 -11.20 0.65 -10.47
N VAL A 62 -11.30 -0.63 -10.15
CA VAL A 62 -11.54 -1.72 -11.10
C VAL A 62 -12.82 -2.42 -10.69
N ASP A 63 -13.76 -2.54 -11.63
CA ASP A 63 -14.98 -3.31 -11.44
C ASP A 63 -14.71 -4.77 -11.81
N TYR A 64 -14.66 -5.62 -10.78
CA TYR A 64 -14.49 -7.06 -10.95
C TYR A 64 -15.84 -7.73 -10.87
N LYS A 65 -16.23 -8.44 -11.94
CA LYS A 65 -17.52 -9.13 -12.01
C LYS A 65 -17.77 -10.12 -10.87
N ASP A 66 -16.70 -10.78 -10.41
CA ASP A 66 -16.75 -11.94 -9.53
C ASP A 66 -16.03 -11.71 -8.18
N ARG A 67 -15.88 -10.45 -7.74
CA ARG A 67 -15.12 -10.09 -6.53
C ARG A 67 -15.90 -9.20 -5.58
#